data_AF-A0A8J8KIW0-F1
#
_entry.id   AF-A0A8J8KIW0-F1
#
_cell.length_a   1.000
_cell.length_b   1.000
_cell.length_c   1.000
_cell.angle_alpha   90.00
_cell.angle_beta   90.00
_cell.angle_gamma   90.00
#
_symmetry.space_group_name_H-M   'P 1'
#
loop_
_entity.id
_entity.type
_entity.pdbx_description
1 polymer ?
#
loop_
_entity_poly.entity_id
_entity_poly.type
_entity_poly.pdbx_seq_one_letter_code
_entity_poly.pdbx_strand_id
1 'polypeptide(L)'
;MSPQAPAEAAIVAVIGVGGTIAMVPTSDGGVSPQLTAADLVQAVPGLAEHGDRLRVVDFRRMPGAWLSFADLDDLRTAVDQAIAGGAAGVVVTTGTDSIEEMAYYLDLRHTRPEPLVVTGAMRNPATAGADGPANLLAAVATATDPAARDRGVLVVLNDEIHLAARVQKSHTTSPAAFTSPNAGPAGRLVEGTPRWLTGPVTRRSVPAAYPGATARAVRVMLHTVTLDDDPVFLADAESRMDGLVVAGMGVGHVPAVLVEPLTKAAAAIPVVLASRIGRGPVLTSSYGFPGSERDLLGRGLIPAGFLDPLKARVLLRTLLAAGATGEQIRQEFADDVS
;
A
#
# COMPACT_ATOMS: atom_id res chain seq x y z
N MET A 1 34.16 -17.34 -29.03
CA MET A 1 33.08 -16.70 -28.25
C MET A 1 31.81 -16.81 -29.07
N SER A 2 30.91 -17.72 -28.68
CA SER A 2 29.60 -17.78 -29.32
C SER A 2 28.84 -16.49 -29.03
N PRO A 3 28.19 -15.85 -30.01
CA PRO A 3 27.36 -14.69 -29.76
C PRO A 3 26.24 -15.10 -28.80
N GLN A 4 26.18 -14.41 -27.66
CA GLN A 4 25.09 -14.52 -26.72
C GLN A 4 23.82 -14.08 -27.45
N ALA A 5 22.82 -14.96 -27.53
CA ALA A 5 21.53 -14.61 -28.13
C ALA A 5 21.01 -13.31 -27.49
N PRO A 6 20.42 -12.38 -28.26
CA PRO A 6 19.83 -11.18 -27.69
C PRO A 6 18.82 -11.62 -26.61
N ALA A 7 18.95 -11.06 -25.41
CA ALA A 7 17.97 -11.30 -24.36
C ALA A 7 16.59 -10.94 -24.93
N GLU A 8 15.68 -11.91 -24.95
CA GLU A 8 14.31 -11.71 -25.40
C GLU A 8 13.74 -10.51 -24.64
N ALA A 9 13.24 -9.52 -25.37
CA ALA A 9 12.97 -8.20 -24.80
C ALA A 9 11.87 -8.31 -23.73
N ALA A 10 12.19 -7.93 -22.49
CA ALA A 10 11.29 -8.05 -21.34
C ALA A 10 9.93 -7.39 -21.61
N ILE A 11 8.86 -8.19 -21.48
CA ILE A 11 7.46 -7.77 -21.62
C ILE A 11 6.98 -7.18 -20.29
N VAL A 12 6.32 -6.02 -20.34
CA VAL A 12 5.65 -5.40 -19.19
C VAL A 12 4.14 -5.44 -19.40
N ALA A 13 3.42 -5.92 -18.40
CA ALA A 13 1.96 -5.79 -18.39
C ALA A 13 1.55 -4.46 -17.72
N VAL A 14 0.69 -3.68 -18.36
CA VAL A 14 0.10 -2.45 -17.80
C VAL A 14 -1.37 -2.73 -17.51
N ILE A 15 -1.72 -2.77 -16.22
CA ILE A 15 -3.06 -3.10 -15.73
C ILE A 15 -3.76 -1.83 -15.24
N GLY A 16 -4.85 -1.45 -15.90
CA GLY A 16 -5.66 -0.28 -15.53
C GLY A 16 -6.75 -0.61 -14.52
N VAL A 17 -6.72 0.04 -13.35
CA VAL A 17 -7.79 -0.04 -12.32
C VAL A 17 -8.72 1.18 -12.39
N GLY A 18 -8.26 2.27 -13.01
CA GLY A 18 -8.98 3.54 -13.15
C GLY A 18 -8.23 4.70 -12.47
N GLY A 19 -8.98 5.61 -11.84
CA GLY A 19 -8.44 6.76 -11.11
C GLY A 19 -8.07 7.98 -11.96
N THR A 20 -7.51 9.01 -11.31
CA THR A 20 -7.23 10.34 -11.88
C THR A 20 -6.41 10.31 -13.16
N ILE A 21 -5.47 9.36 -13.28
CA ILE A 21 -4.66 9.19 -14.49
C ILE A 21 -5.51 8.88 -15.72
N ALA A 22 -6.69 8.26 -15.53
CA ALA A 22 -7.65 7.92 -16.57
C ALA A 22 -8.87 8.86 -16.64
N MET A 23 -8.90 9.94 -15.85
CA MET A 23 -10.04 10.84 -15.74
C MET A 23 -10.05 11.93 -16.83
N VAL A 24 -11.16 12.08 -17.54
CA VAL A 24 -11.34 13.09 -18.61
C VAL A 24 -12.43 14.08 -18.18
N PRO A 25 -12.34 15.38 -18.54
CA PRO A 25 -13.41 16.34 -18.28
C PRO A 25 -14.77 15.88 -18.80
N THR A 26 -15.81 16.04 -17.98
CA THR A 26 -17.19 15.80 -18.35
C THR A 26 -17.91 17.12 -18.67
N SER A 27 -19.01 17.04 -19.41
CA SER A 27 -19.76 18.22 -19.87
C SER A 27 -20.40 19.06 -18.75
N ASP A 28 -20.49 18.50 -17.54
CA ASP A 28 -21.00 19.14 -16.32
C ASP A 28 -19.89 19.82 -15.48
N GLY A 29 -18.64 19.86 -15.97
CA GLY A 29 -17.51 20.52 -15.30
C GLY A 29 -16.75 19.64 -14.30
N GLY A 30 -17.14 18.36 -14.16
CA GLY A 30 -16.41 17.34 -13.40
C GLY A 30 -15.35 16.60 -14.23
N VAL A 31 -14.84 15.49 -13.68
CA VAL A 31 -14.01 14.53 -14.41
C VAL A 31 -14.49 13.10 -14.14
N SER A 32 -14.43 12.21 -15.13
CA SER A 32 -14.80 10.79 -14.97
C SER A 32 -13.78 9.84 -15.62
N PRO A 33 -13.58 8.61 -15.10
CA PRO A 33 -12.59 7.68 -15.62
C PRO A 33 -13.03 7.13 -16.99
N GLN A 34 -12.50 7.71 -18.07
CA GLN A 34 -12.88 7.37 -19.45
C GLN A 34 -11.75 6.73 -20.26
N LEU A 35 -10.48 6.98 -19.90
CA LEU A 35 -9.34 6.42 -20.64
C LEU A 35 -9.09 4.96 -20.28
N THR A 36 -8.85 4.13 -21.29
CA THR A 36 -8.33 2.77 -21.12
C THR A 36 -6.83 2.81 -20.84
N ALA A 37 -6.27 1.71 -20.33
CA ALA A 37 -4.82 1.62 -20.18
C ALA A 37 -4.09 1.68 -21.55
N ALA A 38 -4.76 1.32 -22.65
CA ALA A 38 -4.22 1.45 -24.00
C ALA A 38 -4.14 2.92 -24.42
N ASP A 39 -5.18 3.70 -24.14
CA ASP A 39 -5.19 5.15 -24.38
C ASP A 39 -4.07 5.84 -23.59
N LEU A 40 -3.88 5.43 -22.33
CA LEU A 40 -2.79 5.95 -21.50
C LEU A 40 -1.42 5.65 -22.12
N VAL A 41 -1.15 4.40 -22.51
CA VAL A 41 0.13 4.02 -23.11
C VAL A 41 0.38 4.77 -24.42
N GLN A 42 -0.63 4.93 -25.27
CA GLN A 42 -0.51 5.65 -26.55
C GLN A 42 -0.24 7.15 -26.35
N ALA A 43 -0.74 7.74 -25.27
CA ALA A 43 -0.59 9.17 -24.98
C ALA A 43 0.79 9.54 -24.41
N VAL A 44 1.65 8.59 -24.03
CA VAL A 44 2.95 8.87 -23.40
C VAL A 44 4.11 8.80 -24.41
N PRO A 45 4.78 9.94 -24.70
CA PRO A 45 6.04 9.92 -25.45
C PRO A 45 7.09 9.04 -24.77
N GLY A 46 7.78 8.21 -25.54
CA GLY A 46 8.78 7.25 -25.03
C GLY A 46 8.25 5.84 -24.81
N LEU A 47 6.96 5.66 -24.51
CA LEU A 47 6.38 4.29 -24.38
C LEU A 47 6.18 3.61 -25.73
N ALA A 48 5.99 4.37 -26.81
CA ALA A 48 5.91 3.81 -28.17
C ALA A 48 7.17 3.02 -28.56
N GLU A 49 8.34 3.40 -28.03
CA GLU A 49 9.62 2.69 -28.25
C GLU A 49 9.64 1.31 -27.60
N HIS A 50 8.79 1.08 -26.58
CA HIS A 50 8.60 -0.24 -26.01
C HIS A 50 7.73 -1.15 -26.90
N GLY A 51 7.01 -0.63 -27.90
CA GLY A 51 6.33 -1.42 -28.95
C GLY A 51 5.53 -2.62 -28.42
N ASP A 52 5.72 -3.79 -29.03
CA ASP A 52 5.08 -5.07 -28.67
C ASP A 52 5.45 -5.60 -27.27
N ARG A 53 6.32 -4.89 -26.53
CA ARG A 53 6.76 -5.26 -25.18
C ARG A 53 5.78 -4.78 -24.10
N LEU A 54 4.76 -4.01 -24.46
CA LEU A 54 3.70 -3.59 -23.54
C LEU A 54 2.44 -4.41 -23.80
N ARG A 55 1.97 -5.11 -22.76
CA ARG A 55 0.67 -5.80 -22.77
C ARG A 55 -0.31 -5.04 -21.90
N VAL A 56 -1.36 -4.50 -22.49
CA VAL A 56 -2.34 -3.71 -21.77
C VAL A 56 -3.50 -4.58 -21.31
N VAL A 57 -3.90 -4.46 -20.05
CA VAL A 57 -5.07 -5.12 -19.47
C VAL A 57 -5.98 -4.08 -18.84
N ASP A 58 -7.16 -3.85 -19.43
CA ASP A 58 -8.22 -3.07 -18.80
C ASP A 58 -8.92 -3.93 -17.76
N PHE A 59 -8.48 -3.81 -16.50
CA PHE A 59 -9.02 -4.62 -15.42
C PHE A 59 -10.35 -4.04 -14.90
N ARG A 60 -10.34 -2.76 -14.48
CA ARG A 60 -11.51 -2.06 -13.96
C ARG A 60 -11.44 -0.56 -14.27
N ARG A 61 -12.57 0.15 -14.13
CA ARG A 61 -12.68 1.61 -14.28
C ARG A 61 -13.41 2.22 -13.09
N MET A 62 -12.76 2.23 -11.93
CA MET A 62 -13.37 2.70 -10.68
C MET A 62 -12.57 3.87 -10.09
N PRO A 63 -13.23 4.79 -9.35
CA PRO A 63 -12.53 5.72 -8.48
C PRO A 63 -11.69 4.96 -7.44
N GLY A 64 -10.47 5.41 -7.16
CA GLY A 64 -9.57 4.73 -6.21
C GLY A 64 -10.17 4.62 -4.79
N ALA A 65 -11.03 5.57 -4.42
CA ALA A 65 -11.77 5.57 -3.16
C ALA A 65 -12.83 4.45 -3.03
N TRP A 66 -13.15 3.74 -4.11
CA TRP A 66 -14.17 2.67 -4.11
C TRP A 66 -13.57 1.27 -4.00
N LEU A 67 -12.24 1.15 -4.00
CA LEU A 67 -11.57 -0.15 -3.96
C LEU A 67 -11.84 -0.87 -2.64
N SER A 68 -12.29 -2.11 -2.75
CA SER A 68 -12.41 -3.07 -1.65
C SER A 68 -11.27 -4.09 -1.69
N PHE A 69 -11.04 -4.78 -0.58
CA PHE A 69 -10.05 -5.87 -0.55
C PHE A 69 -10.38 -7.02 -1.52
N ALA A 70 -11.66 -7.27 -1.83
CA ALA A 70 -12.04 -8.25 -2.84
C ALA A 70 -11.57 -7.83 -4.23
N ASP A 71 -11.65 -6.53 -4.54
CA ASP A 71 -11.14 -6.00 -5.81
C ASP A 71 -9.62 -6.12 -5.89
N LEU A 72 -8.93 -6.02 -4.75
CA LEU A 72 -7.49 -6.23 -4.66
C LEU A 72 -7.10 -7.71 -4.80
N ASP A 73 -7.94 -8.64 -4.33
CA ASP A 73 -7.74 -10.08 -4.56
C ASP A 73 -7.89 -10.46 -6.04
N ASP A 74 -8.88 -9.86 -6.72
CA ASP A 74 -9.06 -10.00 -8.16
C ASP A 74 -7.87 -9.38 -8.92
N LEU A 75 -7.41 -8.20 -8.50
CA LEU A 75 -6.25 -7.52 -9.11
C LEU A 75 -4.99 -8.36 -8.96
N ARG A 76 -4.75 -8.94 -7.78
CA ARG A 76 -3.65 -9.87 -7.54
C ARG A 76 -3.71 -11.06 -8.49
N THR A 77 -4.90 -11.61 -8.72
CA THR A 77 -5.10 -12.71 -9.67
C THR A 77 -4.73 -12.29 -11.10
N ALA A 78 -5.12 -11.08 -11.52
CA ALA A 78 -4.72 -10.55 -12.82
C ALA A 78 -3.20 -10.33 -12.94
N VAL A 79 -2.55 -9.85 -11.88
CA VAL A 79 -1.08 -9.72 -11.80
C VAL A 79 -0.39 -11.09 -11.92
N ASP A 80 -0.85 -12.08 -11.15
CA ASP A 80 -0.30 -13.45 -11.18
C ASP A 80 -0.44 -14.08 -12.57
N GLN A 81 -1.59 -13.86 -13.24
CA GLN A 81 -1.83 -14.32 -14.62
C GLN A 81 -0.91 -13.63 -15.62
N ALA A 82 -0.69 -12.31 -15.50
CA ALA A 82 0.22 -11.59 -16.37
C ALA A 82 1.66 -12.11 -16.25
N ILE A 83 2.13 -12.33 -15.02
CA ILE A 83 3.46 -12.90 -14.74
C ILE A 83 3.54 -14.34 -15.28
N ALA A 84 2.54 -15.18 -15.04
CA ALA A 84 2.48 -16.54 -15.58
C ALA A 84 2.45 -16.57 -17.12
N GLY A 85 1.88 -15.53 -17.74
CA GLY A 85 1.88 -15.31 -19.19
C GLY A 85 3.22 -14.77 -19.75
N GLY A 86 4.26 -14.64 -18.93
CA GLY A 86 5.61 -14.22 -19.34
C GLY A 86 5.91 -12.73 -19.18
N ALA A 87 5.10 -11.97 -18.44
CA ALA A 87 5.47 -10.61 -18.09
C ALA A 87 6.68 -10.61 -17.14
N ALA A 88 7.73 -9.89 -17.51
CA ALA A 88 8.94 -9.70 -16.72
C ALA A 88 8.76 -8.68 -15.58
N GLY A 89 7.71 -7.85 -15.66
CA GLY A 89 7.27 -6.89 -14.66
C GLY A 89 5.84 -6.44 -14.93
N VAL A 90 5.17 -5.90 -13.91
CA VAL A 90 3.78 -5.43 -14.02
C VAL A 90 3.68 -4.00 -13.50
N VAL A 91 2.99 -3.15 -14.24
CA VAL A 91 2.63 -1.79 -13.83
C VAL A 91 1.11 -1.74 -13.61
N VAL A 92 0.69 -1.22 -12.46
CA VAL A 92 -0.72 -0.99 -12.13
C VAL A 92 -0.97 0.52 -12.09
N THR A 93 -1.91 0.99 -12.90
CA THR A 93 -2.37 2.39 -12.84
C THR A 93 -3.66 2.50 -12.04
N THR A 94 -3.70 3.43 -11.08
CA THR A 94 -4.87 3.60 -10.19
C THR A 94 -5.05 5.07 -9.77
N GLY A 95 -6.11 5.32 -8.98
CA GLY A 95 -6.33 6.59 -8.30
C GLY A 95 -5.44 6.75 -7.07
N THR A 96 -4.97 7.96 -6.80
CA THR A 96 -3.95 8.19 -5.77
C THR A 96 -4.47 8.04 -4.34
N ASP A 97 -5.78 8.07 -4.10
CA ASP A 97 -6.35 8.08 -2.75
C ASP A 97 -6.02 6.85 -1.91
N SER A 98 -5.87 5.68 -2.55
CA SER A 98 -5.68 4.39 -1.86
C SER A 98 -4.39 3.67 -2.28
N ILE A 99 -3.47 4.35 -2.99
CA ILE A 99 -2.22 3.73 -3.46
C ILE A 99 -1.43 3.10 -2.30
N GLU A 100 -1.33 3.77 -1.16
CA GLU A 100 -0.51 3.27 -0.04
C GLU A 100 -1.09 2.02 0.64
N GLU A 101 -2.41 1.91 0.74
CA GLU A 101 -3.08 0.73 1.28
C GLU A 101 -3.06 -0.41 0.25
N MET A 102 -3.37 -0.12 -1.01
CA MET A 102 -3.39 -1.09 -2.09
C MET A 102 -1.99 -1.68 -2.32
N ALA A 103 -0.98 -0.85 -2.48
CA ALA A 103 0.38 -1.31 -2.73
C ALA A 103 0.88 -2.17 -1.57
N TYR A 104 0.59 -1.77 -0.32
CA TYR A 104 1.00 -2.57 0.83
C TYR A 104 0.24 -3.90 0.93
N TYR A 105 -1.07 -3.92 0.63
CA TYR A 105 -1.83 -5.16 0.56
C TYR A 105 -1.25 -6.14 -0.49
N LEU A 106 -0.96 -5.63 -1.68
CA LEU A 106 -0.34 -6.42 -2.75
C LEU A 106 1.05 -6.91 -2.32
N ASP A 107 1.86 -6.08 -1.64
CA ASP A 107 3.20 -6.45 -1.18
C ASP A 107 3.19 -7.62 -0.20
N LEU A 108 2.26 -7.60 0.77
CA LEU A 108 2.07 -8.69 1.73
C LEU A 108 1.73 -10.02 1.05
N ARG A 109 1.14 -9.99 -0.15
CA ARG A 109 0.72 -11.19 -0.90
C ARG A 109 1.64 -11.53 -2.07
N HIS A 110 2.58 -10.64 -2.43
CA HIS A 110 3.45 -10.81 -3.58
C HIS A 110 4.65 -11.68 -3.25
N THR A 111 4.65 -12.90 -3.80
CA THR A 111 5.68 -13.93 -3.56
C THR A 111 6.58 -14.18 -4.77
N ARG A 112 6.42 -13.38 -5.82
CA ARG A 112 7.18 -13.50 -7.07
C ARG A 112 8.37 -12.55 -7.09
N PRO A 113 9.46 -12.90 -7.81
CA PRO A 113 10.61 -12.02 -7.98
C PRO A 113 10.35 -10.87 -8.96
N GLU A 114 9.38 -10.99 -9.87
CA GLU A 114 9.01 -9.94 -10.83
C GLU A 114 8.54 -8.68 -10.10
N PRO A 115 9.00 -7.47 -10.51
CA PRO A 115 8.55 -6.23 -9.90
C PRO A 115 7.08 -5.96 -10.23
N LEU A 116 6.33 -5.52 -9.21
CA LEU A 116 4.99 -4.96 -9.35
C LEU A 116 5.04 -3.48 -8.97
N VAL A 117 4.82 -2.60 -9.95
CA VAL A 117 4.93 -1.15 -9.78
C VAL A 117 3.54 -0.53 -9.82
N VAL A 118 3.14 0.14 -8.75
CA VAL A 118 1.89 0.91 -8.67
C VAL A 118 2.19 2.38 -8.98
N THR A 119 1.38 2.99 -9.83
CA THR A 119 1.49 4.41 -10.17
C THR A 119 0.12 5.07 -10.36
N GLY A 120 0.12 6.39 -10.46
CA GLY A 120 -1.08 7.21 -10.66
C GLY A 120 -0.70 8.63 -11.07
N ALA A 121 -1.65 9.57 -10.94
CA ALA A 121 -1.44 10.97 -11.24
C ALA A 121 -2.15 11.86 -10.21
N MET A 122 -1.51 12.95 -9.80
CA MET A 122 -2.11 13.97 -8.93
C MET A 122 -2.89 15.03 -9.74
N ARG A 123 -2.54 15.21 -11.02
CA ARG A 123 -3.21 16.12 -11.96
C ARG A 123 -3.92 15.33 -13.04
N ASN A 124 -5.10 15.80 -13.45
CA ASN A 124 -5.81 15.19 -14.56
C ASN A 124 -5.06 15.41 -15.90
N PRO A 125 -5.22 14.50 -16.89
CA PRO A 125 -4.59 14.59 -18.21
C PRO A 125 -4.85 15.89 -18.99
N ALA A 126 -5.96 16.59 -18.73
CA ALA A 126 -6.33 17.81 -19.42
C ALA A 126 -5.66 19.08 -18.86
N THR A 127 -4.93 18.97 -17.75
CA THR A 127 -4.30 20.11 -17.07
C THR A 127 -2.87 20.33 -17.55
N ALA A 128 -2.44 21.60 -17.65
CA ALA A 128 -1.04 21.94 -17.89
C ALA A 128 -0.13 21.34 -16.80
N GLY A 129 0.90 20.60 -17.20
CA GLY A 129 1.79 19.91 -16.28
C GLY A 129 1.17 18.66 -15.64
N ALA A 130 0.24 17.99 -16.32
CA ALA A 130 -0.22 16.65 -15.95
C ALA A 130 0.97 15.70 -15.73
N ASP A 131 1.00 15.02 -14.59
CA ASP A 131 2.10 14.18 -14.13
C ASP A 131 1.94 12.70 -14.54
N GLY A 132 0.73 12.29 -14.94
CA GLY A 132 0.42 10.92 -15.35
C GLY A 132 1.36 10.33 -16.42
N PRO A 133 1.64 11.03 -17.53
CA PRO A 133 2.56 10.52 -18.55
C PRO A 133 3.97 10.25 -18.02
N ALA A 134 4.55 11.18 -17.26
CA ALA A 134 5.88 11.02 -16.68
C ALA A 134 5.91 9.88 -15.65
N ASN A 135 4.91 9.81 -14.77
CA ASN A 135 4.79 8.76 -13.77
C ASN A 135 4.66 7.36 -14.41
N LEU A 136 3.87 7.23 -15.48
CA LEU A 136 3.70 5.95 -16.19
C LEU A 136 4.98 5.51 -16.90
N LEU A 137 5.68 6.45 -17.56
CA LEU A 137 6.99 6.16 -18.18
C LEU A 137 8.01 5.70 -17.14
N ALA A 138 8.11 6.42 -16.02
CA ALA A 138 8.98 6.07 -14.89
C ALA A 138 8.64 4.70 -14.29
N ALA A 139 7.34 4.37 -14.18
CA ALA A 139 6.89 3.08 -13.68
C ALA A 139 7.27 1.92 -14.61
N VAL A 140 7.13 2.09 -15.93
CA VAL A 140 7.57 1.09 -16.92
C VAL A 140 9.09 0.93 -16.90
N ALA A 141 9.85 2.03 -16.84
CA ALA A 141 11.30 1.98 -16.70
C ALA A 141 11.72 1.20 -15.44
N THR A 142 11.05 1.45 -14.31
CA THR A 142 11.28 0.72 -13.06
C THR A 142 10.91 -0.77 -13.17
N ALA A 143 9.78 -1.11 -13.81
CA ALA A 143 9.33 -2.48 -13.98
C ALA A 143 10.22 -3.32 -14.93
N THR A 144 11.01 -2.67 -15.80
CA THR A 144 11.96 -3.33 -16.70
C THR A 144 13.38 -3.41 -16.14
N ASP A 145 13.68 -2.74 -15.02
CA ASP A 145 15.00 -2.72 -14.42
C ASP A 145 15.30 -4.06 -13.72
N PRO A 146 16.39 -4.76 -14.07
CA PRO A 146 16.72 -6.04 -13.45
C PRO A 146 16.96 -5.95 -11.94
N ALA A 147 17.44 -4.80 -11.44
CA ALA A 147 17.65 -4.57 -10.02
C ALA A 147 16.36 -4.19 -9.27
N ALA A 148 15.21 -4.08 -9.97
CA ALA A 148 13.88 -4.00 -9.35
C ALA A 148 13.38 -5.37 -8.85
N ARG A 149 13.95 -6.47 -9.35
CA ARG A 149 13.57 -7.83 -8.93
C ARG A 149 13.82 -8.03 -7.44
N ASP A 150 12.98 -8.87 -6.83
CA ASP A 150 13.03 -9.22 -5.40
C ASP A 150 12.82 -8.05 -4.43
N ARG A 151 12.34 -6.90 -4.92
CA ARG A 151 12.00 -5.72 -4.09
C ARG A 151 10.52 -5.63 -3.71
N GLY A 152 9.72 -6.60 -4.15
CA GLY A 152 8.29 -6.64 -3.87
C GLY A 152 7.49 -5.63 -4.68
N VAL A 153 6.52 -5.00 -4.03
CA VAL A 153 5.69 -3.97 -4.64
C VAL A 153 6.31 -2.59 -4.43
N LEU A 154 6.40 -1.85 -5.52
CA LEU A 154 6.97 -0.51 -5.57
C LEU A 154 5.88 0.51 -5.91
N VAL A 155 6.04 1.74 -5.43
CA VAL A 155 5.21 2.88 -5.82
C VAL A 155 6.09 3.91 -6.50
N VAL A 156 5.72 4.31 -7.72
CA VAL A 156 6.51 5.26 -8.53
C VAL A 156 5.67 6.46 -8.90
N LEU A 157 6.01 7.62 -8.36
CA LEU A 157 5.45 8.92 -8.71
C LEU A 157 6.54 10.00 -8.57
N ASN A 158 6.49 11.04 -9.39
CA ASN A 158 7.37 12.21 -9.29
C ASN A 158 8.86 11.82 -9.26
N ASP A 159 9.25 10.89 -10.13
CA ASP A 159 10.62 10.34 -10.24
C ASP A 159 11.18 9.70 -8.94
N GLU A 160 10.34 9.42 -7.95
CA GLU A 160 10.72 8.69 -6.74
C GLU A 160 10.17 7.26 -6.77
N ILE A 161 11.02 6.30 -6.38
CA ILE A 161 10.67 4.89 -6.26
C ILE A 161 10.58 4.57 -4.77
N HIS A 162 9.41 4.18 -4.30
CA HIS A 162 9.15 3.88 -2.89
C HIS A 162 8.83 2.40 -2.67
N LEU A 163 9.20 1.89 -1.50
CA LEU A 163 8.71 0.59 -1.03
C LEU A 163 7.27 0.74 -0.55
N ALA A 164 6.39 -0.17 -0.95
CA ALA A 164 4.97 -0.15 -0.57
C ALA A 164 4.75 -0.07 0.95
N ALA A 165 5.55 -0.80 1.73
CA ALA A 165 5.48 -0.79 3.19
C ALA A 165 5.83 0.56 3.83
N ARG A 166 6.50 1.48 3.11
CA ARG A 166 7.04 2.74 3.67
C ARG A 166 6.41 4.00 3.09
N VAL A 167 5.73 3.92 1.95
CA VAL A 167 5.18 5.09 1.22
C VAL A 167 3.84 5.54 1.79
N GLN A 168 3.58 6.84 1.86
CA GLN A 168 2.32 7.43 2.31
C GLN A 168 1.94 8.63 1.44
N LYS A 169 0.64 8.87 1.25
CA LYS A 169 0.16 10.09 0.59
C LYS A 169 0.14 11.23 1.61
N SER A 170 1.18 12.05 1.58
CA SER A 170 1.42 13.15 2.52
C SER A 170 0.88 14.51 2.09
N HIS A 171 0.33 14.61 0.86
CA HIS A 171 -0.28 15.84 0.37
C HIS A 171 -1.51 15.56 -0.50
N THR A 172 -2.51 16.43 -0.42
CA THR A 172 -3.77 16.30 -1.16
C THR A 172 -3.73 16.72 -2.63
N THR A 173 -2.72 17.50 -3.07
CA THR A 173 -2.72 18.15 -4.40
C THR A 173 -1.34 18.26 -5.06
N SER A 174 -0.24 18.22 -4.28
CA SER A 174 1.12 18.31 -4.83
C SER A 174 1.47 17.07 -5.67
N PRO A 175 2.13 17.20 -6.83
CA PRO A 175 2.72 16.05 -7.53
C PRO A 175 3.73 15.27 -6.68
N ALA A 176 4.42 15.94 -5.74
CA ALA A 176 5.30 15.31 -4.75
C ALA A 176 4.52 14.82 -3.50
N ALA A 177 3.28 14.34 -3.67
CA ALA A 177 2.42 13.95 -2.56
C ALA A 177 2.89 12.68 -1.84
N PHE A 178 3.51 11.74 -2.56
CA PHE A 178 3.93 10.47 -1.98
C PHE A 178 5.33 10.61 -1.37
N THR A 179 5.46 10.24 -0.10
CA THR A 179 6.73 10.28 0.62
C THR A 179 6.90 9.01 1.44
N SER A 180 8.15 8.68 1.80
CA SER A 180 8.45 7.61 2.75
C SER A 180 9.06 8.20 4.01
N PRO A 181 8.24 8.72 4.94
CA PRO A 181 8.72 9.64 5.98
C PRO A 181 9.79 9.06 6.91
N ASN A 182 9.78 7.75 7.14
CA ASN A 182 10.71 7.09 8.06
C ASN A 182 12.07 6.72 7.42
N ALA A 183 12.14 6.51 6.11
CA ALA A 183 13.34 5.96 5.46
C ALA A 183 13.76 6.65 4.14
N GLY A 184 12.93 7.54 3.59
CA GLY A 184 13.12 8.07 2.25
C GLY A 184 12.77 7.07 1.14
N PRO A 185 12.85 7.50 -0.14
CA PRO A 185 12.61 6.63 -1.28
C PRO A 185 13.71 5.57 -1.42
N ALA A 186 13.35 4.40 -1.94
CA ALA A 186 14.30 3.32 -2.21
C ALA A 186 15.17 3.57 -3.45
N GLY A 187 14.71 4.43 -4.35
CA GLY A 187 15.41 4.83 -5.56
C GLY A 187 14.79 6.09 -6.18
N ARG A 188 15.41 6.57 -7.25
CA ARG A 188 14.93 7.69 -8.06
C ARG A 188 15.10 7.39 -9.54
N LEU A 189 14.30 8.02 -10.38
CA LEU A 189 14.58 8.08 -11.81
C LEU A 189 15.58 9.23 -12.04
N VAL A 190 16.70 8.91 -12.67
CA VAL A 190 17.72 9.89 -13.08
C VAL A 190 17.90 9.73 -14.59
N GLU A 191 17.53 10.77 -15.34
CA GLU A 191 17.55 10.74 -16.81
C GLU A 191 16.76 9.53 -17.36
N GLY A 192 15.58 9.26 -16.79
CA GLY A 192 14.72 8.14 -17.18
C GLY A 192 15.18 6.76 -16.73
N THR A 193 16.31 6.64 -16.02
CA THR A 193 16.85 5.36 -15.56
C THR A 193 16.71 5.21 -14.05
N PRO A 194 16.22 4.07 -13.52
CA PRO A 194 16.21 3.80 -12.09
C PRO A 194 17.61 3.82 -11.47
N ARG A 195 17.74 4.56 -10.37
CA ARG A 195 18.93 4.62 -9.52
C ARG A 195 18.53 4.26 -8.10
N TRP A 196 18.96 3.09 -7.65
CA TRP A 196 18.64 2.56 -6.33
C TRP A 196 19.52 3.21 -5.26
N LEU A 197 18.89 3.74 -4.21
CA LEU A 197 19.54 4.33 -3.04
C LEU A 197 19.68 3.31 -1.89
N THR A 198 18.91 2.23 -1.95
CA THR A 198 18.87 1.17 -0.93
C THR A 198 18.98 -0.21 -1.57
N GLY A 199 19.55 -1.18 -0.84
CA GLY A 199 19.49 -2.59 -1.23
C GLY A 199 18.07 -3.16 -1.12
N PRO A 200 17.83 -4.40 -1.58
CA PRO A 200 16.61 -5.12 -1.26
C PRO A 200 16.45 -5.23 0.27
N VAL A 201 15.22 -5.07 0.75
CA VAL A 201 14.89 -5.21 2.18
C VAL A 201 14.18 -6.53 2.41
N THR A 202 14.29 -7.07 3.62
CA THR A 202 13.41 -8.16 4.05
C THR A 202 11.96 -7.68 3.89
N ARG A 203 11.08 -8.52 3.35
CA ARG A 203 9.67 -8.17 3.19
C ARG A 203 8.81 -9.03 4.08
N ARG A 204 7.76 -8.42 4.64
CA ARG A 204 6.70 -9.17 5.29
C ARG A 204 5.85 -9.84 4.21
N SER A 205 5.58 -11.13 4.36
CA SER A 205 4.67 -11.87 3.49
C SER A 205 3.68 -12.64 4.34
N VAL A 206 2.39 -12.49 4.03
CA VAL A 206 1.31 -13.18 4.72
C VAL A 206 0.81 -14.32 3.82
N PRO A 207 0.77 -15.57 4.29
CA PRO A 207 0.27 -16.70 3.50
C PRO A 207 -1.22 -16.56 3.22
N ALA A 208 -1.69 -17.12 2.11
CA ALA A 208 -3.11 -17.06 1.71
C ALA A 208 -4.05 -17.57 2.82
N ALA A 209 -3.65 -18.65 3.52
CA ALA A 209 -4.29 -19.15 4.71
C ALA A 209 -3.26 -19.78 5.64
N TYR A 210 -3.44 -19.60 6.95
CA TYR A 210 -2.73 -20.37 7.96
C TYR A 210 -3.31 -21.80 8.08
N PRO A 211 -2.52 -22.80 8.53
CA PRO A 211 -3.00 -24.17 8.64
C PRO A 211 -4.27 -24.30 9.48
N GLY A 212 -5.30 -24.96 8.93
CA GLY A 212 -6.58 -25.17 9.60
C GLY A 212 -7.55 -23.97 9.55
N ALA A 213 -7.16 -22.87 8.91
CA ALA A 213 -8.02 -21.70 8.75
C ALA A 213 -9.03 -21.88 7.61
N THR A 214 -10.22 -21.31 7.78
CA THR A 214 -11.20 -21.09 6.72
C THR A 214 -11.26 -19.60 6.39
N ALA A 215 -11.26 -19.28 5.10
CA ALA A 215 -11.41 -17.90 4.65
C ALA A 215 -12.76 -17.34 5.11
N ARG A 216 -12.76 -16.11 5.64
CA ARG A 216 -13.98 -15.41 6.05
C ARG A 216 -13.85 -13.91 5.86
N ALA A 217 -14.98 -13.23 5.74
CA ALA A 217 -15.02 -11.79 5.83
C ALA A 217 -14.56 -11.34 7.22
N VAL A 218 -13.75 -10.29 7.26
CA VAL A 218 -13.18 -9.71 8.47
C VAL A 218 -13.43 -8.21 8.50
N ARG A 219 -13.78 -7.70 9.68
CA ARG A 219 -14.03 -6.28 9.92
C ARG A 219 -12.97 -5.75 10.87
N VAL A 220 -12.14 -4.83 10.39
CA VAL A 220 -11.14 -4.14 11.19
C VAL A 220 -11.45 -2.66 11.22
N MET A 221 -11.73 -2.16 12.43
CA MET A 221 -11.96 -0.74 12.67
C MET A 221 -10.62 -0.01 12.82
N LEU A 222 -10.54 1.21 12.31
CA LEU A 222 -9.49 2.17 12.63
C LEU A 222 -10.11 3.31 13.42
N HIS A 223 -9.73 3.47 14.69
CA HIS A 223 -10.16 4.56 15.55
C HIS A 223 -9.03 5.58 15.69
N THR A 224 -9.24 6.78 15.18
CA THR A 224 -8.26 7.87 15.31
C THR A 224 -8.56 8.68 16.55
N VAL A 225 -7.66 8.63 17.53
CA VAL A 225 -7.84 9.32 18.80
C VAL A 225 -7.70 10.82 18.60
N THR A 226 -8.61 11.60 19.18
CA THR A 226 -8.65 13.06 19.11
C THR A 226 -8.56 13.71 20.49
N LEU A 227 -8.52 15.05 20.54
CA LEU A 227 -8.68 15.80 21.79
C LEU A 227 -10.12 15.64 22.27
N ASP A 228 -10.30 15.36 23.56
CA ASP A 228 -11.62 15.14 24.17
C ASP A 228 -12.42 13.99 23.51
N ASP A 229 -11.72 12.88 23.22
CA ASP A 229 -12.30 11.71 22.57
C ASP A 229 -13.31 10.98 23.47
N ASP A 230 -14.38 10.47 22.87
CA ASP A 230 -15.52 9.89 23.57
C ASP A 230 -15.45 8.35 23.54
N PRO A 231 -15.43 7.66 24.70
CA PRO A 231 -15.39 6.21 24.75
C PRO A 231 -16.59 5.51 24.10
N VAL A 232 -17.71 6.23 23.84
CA VAL A 232 -18.89 5.69 23.17
C VAL A 232 -18.56 5.11 21.79
N PHE A 233 -17.58 5.67 21.07
CA PHE A 233 -17.20 5.19 19.74
C PHE A 233 -16.55 3.79 19.77
N LEU A 234 -15.94 3.45 20.92
CA LEU A 234 -15.32 2.15 21.17
C LEU A 234 -16.23 1.18 21.91
N ALA A 235 -17.46 1.58 22.26
CA ALA A 235 -18.41 0.72 22.96
C ALA A 235 -18.67 -0.57 22.17
N ASP A 236 -18.52 -1.69 22.86
CA ASP A 236 -18.72 -3.06 22.36
C ASP A 236 -18.00 -3.36 21.04
N ALA A 237 -16.85 -2.73 20.80
CA ALA A 237 -16.05 -2.94 19.60
C ALA A 237 -15.70 -4.43 19.39
N GLU A 238 -15.44 -5.16 20.48
CA GLU A 238 -15.15 -6.60 20.47
C GLU A 238 -16.30 -7.47 20.00
N SER A 239 -17.54 -6.99 20.09
CA SER A 239 -18.72 -7.71 19.59
C SER A 239 -19.02 -7.37 18.12
N ARG A 240 -18.52 -6.23 17.63
CA ARG A 240 -18.84 -5.69 16.30
C ARG A 240 -17.71 -5.86 15.28
N MET A 241 -16.48 -6.06 15.73
CA MET A 241 -15.29 -6.10 14.88
C MET A 241 -14.46 -7.34 15.19
N ASP A 242 -13.65 -7.76 14.23
CA ASP A 242 -12.69 -8.85 14.37
C ASP A 242 -11.30 -8.36 14.84
N GLY A 243 -11.06 -7.06 14.72
CA GLY A 243 -9.84 -6.40 15.15
C GLY A 243 -10.00 -4.88 15.18
N LEU A 244 -9.11 -4.22 15.91
CA LEU A 244 -9.11 -2.77 16.07
C LEU A 244 -7.70 -2.23 15.89
N VAL A 245 -7.55 -1.16 15.12
CA VAL A 245 -6.35 -0.31 15.13
C VAL A 245 -6.71 1.00 15.80
N VAL A 246 -5.90 1.40 16.78
CA VAL A 246 -6.02 2.68 17.48
C VAL A 246 -4.88 3.58 16.99
N ALA A 247 -5.21 4.66 16.30
CA ALA A 247 -4.24 5.71 16.00
C ALA A 247 -4.15 6.66 17.20
N GLY A 248 -3.28 6.31 18.14
CA GLY A 248 -3.01 7.07 19.36
C GLY A 248 -2.29 8.38 19.10
N MET A 249 -2.29 9.25 20.11
CA MET A 249 -1.61 10.53 20.08
C MET A 249 -0.10 10.38 20.31
N GLY A 250 0.70 11.22 19.64
CA GLY A 250 2.15 11.30 19.86
C GLY A 250 2.83 9.93 19.70
N VAL A 251 3.41 9.42 20.77
CA VAL A 251 4.17 8.17 20.78
C VAL A 251 3.34 6.92 21.13
N GLY A 252 2.01 7.03 21.11
CA GLY A 252 1.09 5.91 21.42
C GLY A 252 0.23 6.15 22.66
N HIS A 253 -0.23 7.36 22.88
CA HIS A 253 -1.04 7.72 24.06
C HIS A 253 -2.53 7.82 23.72
N VAL A 254 -3.38 7.55 24.72
CA VAL A 254 -4.83 7.78 24.66
C VAL A 254 -5.30 8.51 25.93
N PRO A 255 -6.44 9.24 25.88
CA PRO A 255 -7.07 9.76 27.08
C PRO A 255 -7.47 8.62 28.03
N ALA A 256 -7.39 8.87 29.34
CA ALA A 256 -7.70 7.86 30.37
C ALA A 256 -9.11 7.23 30.21
N VAL A 257 -10.08 7.99 29.69
CA VAL A 257 -11.45 7.51 29.42
C VAL A 257 -11.51 6.35 28.42
N LEU A 258 -10.51 6.21 27.54
CA LEU A 258 -10.46 5.12 26.56
C LEU A 258 -9.77 3.85 27.08
N VAL A 259 -9.11 3.91 28.24
CA VAL A 259 -8.31 2.79 28.77
C VAL A 259 -9.17 1.56 29.02
N GLU A 260 -10.31 1.71 29.69
CA GLU A 260 -11.18 0.58 30.02
C GLU A 260 -11.85 -0.05 28.77
N PRO A 261 -12.46 0.72 27.84
CA PRO A 261 -12.95 0.16 26.58
C PRO A 261 -11.87 -0.57 25.78
N LEU A 262 -10.67 -0.02 25.69
CA LEU A 262 -9.56 -0.65 24.97
C LEU A 262 -9.05 -1.91 25.67
N THR A 263 -9.01 -1.93 27.01
CA THR A 263 -8.67 -3.13 27.79
C THR A 263 -9.70 -4.24 27.57
N LYS A 264 -10.98 -3.90 27.62
CA LYS A 264 -12.08 -4.83 27.33
C LYS A 264 -11.95 -5.41 25.92
N ALA A 265 -11.67 -4.56 24.93
CA ALA A 265 -11.49 -4.99 23.54
C ALA A 265 -10.28 -5.91 23.37
N ALA A 266 -9.12 -5.53 23.94
CA ALA A 266 -7.87 -6.29 23.84
C ALA A 266 -7.94 -7.68 24.48
N ALA A 267 -8.84 -7.89 25.44
CA ALA A 267 -9.09 -9.19 26.04
C ALA A 267 -9.83 -10.16 25.10
N ALA A 268 -10.50 -9.66 24.06
CA ALA A 268 -11.38 -10.45 23.20
C ALA A 268 -10.93 -10.49 21.72
N ILE A 269 -10.40 -9.38 21.21
CA ILE A 269 -9.95 -9.23 19.82
C ILE A 269 -8.56 -8.59 19.77
N PRO A 270 -7.75 -8.80 18.71
CA PRO A 270 -6.49 -8.09 18.56
C PRO A 270 -6.72 -6.58 18.41
N VAL A 271 -6.08 -5.82 19.30
CA VAL A 271 -6.07 -4.35 19.29
C VAL A 271 -4.64 -3.89 19.05
N VAL A 272 -4.41 -3.24 17.91
CA VAL A 272 -3.10 -2.71 17.49
C VAL A 272 -3.04 -1.22 17.82
N LEU A 273 -2.01 -0.80 18.54
CA LEU A 273 -1.70 0.58 18.85
C LEU A 273 -0.70 1.14 17.83
N ALA A 274 -1.16 2.09 17.02
CA ALA A 274 -0.35 2.87 16.09
C ALA A 274 -0.32 4.34 16.52
N SER A 275 0.55 5.15 15.90
CA SER A 275 0.54 6.60 16.10
C SER A 275 -0.20 7.31 14.96
N ARG A 276 -1.10 8.23 15.29
CA ARG A 276 -1.78 9.11 14.31
C ARG A 276 -0.83 10.08 13.61
N ILE A 277 0.41 10.21 14.09
CA ILE A 277 1.43 11.08 13.49
C ILE A 277 1.88 10.53 12.13
N GLY A 278 1.79 9.22 11.90
CA GLY A 278 2.19 8.57 10.64
C GLY A 278 3.71 8.57 10.38
N ARG A 279 4.51 9.18 11.27
CA ARG A 279 5.98 9.24 11.22
C ARG A 279 6.54 8.93 12.61
N GLY A 280 7.53 8.03 12.65
CA GLY A 280 8.09 7.48 13.87
C GLY A 280 7.27 6.31 14.44
N PRO A 281 7.87 5.49 15.32
CA PRO A 281 7.20 4.33 15.88
C PRO A 281 6.37 4.68 17.11
N VAL A 282 5.48 3.76 17.49
CA VAL A 282 4.94 3.71 18.86
C VAL A 282 6.06 3.31 19.81
N LEU A 283 6.22 4.03 20.92
CA LEU A 283 7.19 3.66 21.96
C LEU A 283 6.64 2.51 22.81
N THR A 284 7.49 1.89 23.64
CA THR A 284 7.09 0.68 24.38
C THR A 284 7.32 0.75 25.89
N SER A 285 8.08 1.73 26.40
CA SER A 285 8.56 1.69 27.79
C SER A 285 8.89 3.04 28.43
N SER A 286 8.50 4.16 27.81
CA SER A 286 8.95 5.50 28.24
C SER A 286 8.04 6.15 29.29
N TYR A 287 6.72 6.11 29.10
CA TYR A 287 5.76 6.81 29.97
C TYR A 287 4.98 5.83 30.86
N GLY A 288 4.49 6.32 31.99
CA GLY A 288 3.91 5.50 33.06
C GLY A 288 2.65 6.09 33.67
N PHE A 289 1.71 6.56 32.84
CA PHE A 289 0.39 7.06 33.26
C PHE A 289 -0.74 6.25 32.59
N PRO A 290 -1.98 6.28 33.12
CA PRO A 290 -3.12 5.60 32.49
C PRO A 290 -3.34 6.08 31.04
N GLY A 291 -3.32 5.15 30.09
CA GLY A 291 -3.41 5.45 28.65
C GLY A 291 -2.08 5.81 27.98
N SER A 292 -0.95 5.72 28.70
CA SER A 292 0.38 5.70 28.08
C SER A 292 0.61 4.42 27.29
N GLU A 293 1.60 4.42 26.41
CA GLU A 293 1.99 3.26 25.62
C GLU A 293 2.35 2.07 26.53
N ARG A 294 3.10 2.29 27.62
CA ARG A 294 3.47 1.21 28.55
C ARG A 294 2.25 0.59 29.23
N ASP A 295 1.29 1.41 29.63
CA ASP A 295 0.04 0.96 30.26
C ASP A 295 -0.80 0.13 29.28
N LEU A 296 -1.02 0.65 28.08
CA LEU A 296 -1.81 -0.01 27.03
C LEU A 296 -1.18 -1.33 26.57
N LEU A 297 0.13 -1.36 26.35
CA LEU A 297 0.83 -2.60 26.00
C LEU A 297 0.76 -3.63 27.13
N GLY A 298 0.89 -3.19 28.39
CA GLY A 298 0.69 -4.04 29.57
C GLY A 298 -0.74 -4.60 29.69
N ARG A 299 -1.71 -3.97 29.03
CA ARG A 299 -3.12 -4.40 28.94
C ARG A 299 -3.42 -5.27 27.72
N GLY A 300 -2.39 -5.63 26.93
CA GLY A 300 -2.51 -6.57 25.82
C GLY A 300 -2.68 -5.93 24.43
N LEU A 301 -2.56 -4.61 24.31
CA LEU A 301 -2.47 -3.98 22.99
C LEU A 301 -1.15 -4.36 22.30
N ILE A 302 -1.18 -4.42 20.98
CA ILE A 302 -0.06 -4.83 20.12
C ILE A 302 0.58 -3.58 19.52
N PRO A 303 1.88 -3.32 19.69
CA PRO A 303 2.50 -2.13 19.09
C PRO A 303 2.61 -2.29 17.57
N ALA A 304 2.28 -1.24 16.81
CA ALA A 304 2.40 -1.25 15.35
C ALA A 304 3.84 -1.04 14.84
N GLY A 305 4.80 -0.80 15.73
CA GLY A 305 6.17 -0.41 15.37
C GLY A 305 6.14 0.86 14.51
N PHE A 306 6.82 0.82 13.36
CA PHE A 306 6.88 1.91 12.38
C PHE A 306 5.68 1.99 11.41
N LEU A 307 4.74 1.04 11.45
CA LEU A 307 3.58 1.09 10.57
C LEU A 307 2.65 2.23 10.98
N ASP A 308 2.26 3.04 10.00
CA ASP A 308 1.17 4.00 10.18
C ASP A 308 -0.18 3.27 10.36
N PRO A 309 -1.21 3.98 10.86
CA PRO A 309 -2.47 3.33 11.18
C PRO A 309 -3.19 2.69 9.99
N LEU A 310 -3.01 3.22 8.77
CA LEU A 310 -3.62 2.66 7.56
C LEU A 310 -2.96 1.31 7.23
N LYS A 311 -1.62 1.27 7.21
CA LYS A 311 -0.88 0.03 6.97
C LYS A 311 -1.03 -0.99 8.09
N ALA A 312 -1.06 -0.55 9.35
CA ALA A 312 -1.35 -1.42 10.48
C ALA A 312 -2.73 -2.10 10.31
N ARG A 313 -3.75 -1.35 9.84
CA ARG A 313 -5.07 -1.90 9.54
C ARG A 313 -5.03 -2.91 8.39
N VAL A 314 -4.33 -2.60 7.30
CA VAL A 314 -4.16 -3.52 6.17
C VAL A 314 -3.50 -4.83 6.62
N LEU A 315 -2.44 -4.75 7.42
CA LEU A 315 -1.75 -5.94 7.93
C LEU A 315 -2.65 -6.77 8.86
N LEU A 316 -3.27 -6.13 9.85
CA LEU A 316 -4.17 -6.81 10.79
C LEU A 316 -5.33 -7.50 10.07
N ARG A 317 -5.97 -6.80 9.12
CA ARG A 317 -7.03 -7.36 8.27
C ARG A 317 -6.52 -8.57 7.51
N THR A 318 -5.35 -8.46 6.90
CA THR A 318 -4.77 -9.51 6.05
C THR A 318 -4.43 -10.77 6.87
N LEU A 319 -3.89 -10.61 8.07
CA LEU A 319 -3.61 -11.69 9.01
C LEU A 319 -4.89 -12.38 9.48
N LEU A 320 -5.89 -11.60 9.92
CA LEU A 320 -7.18 -12.13 10.36
C LEU A 320 -7.91 -12.87 9.22
N ALA A 321 -7.88 -12.33 7.99
CA ALA A 321 -8.48 -12.97 6.82
C ALA A 321 -7.78 -14.29 6.46
N ALA A 322 -6.48 -14.39 6.72
CA ALA A 322 -5.71 -15.62 6.58
C ALA A 322 -5.91 -16.60 7.75
N GLY A 323 -6.66 -16.22 8.79
CA GLY A 323 -6.90 -17.03 9.98
C GLY A 323 -5.73 -17.11 10.96
N ALA A 324 -4.90 -16.07 11.00
CA ALA A 324 -3.84 -15.96 12.00
C ALA A 324 -4.42 -15.95 13.43
N THR A 325 -3.75 -16.67 14.33
CA THR A 325 -4.03 -16.63 15.77
C THR A 325 -3.52 -15.33 16.40
N GLY A 326 -3.98 -15.01 17.61
CA GLY A 326 -3.51 -13.82 18.33
C GLY A 326 -1.99 -13.82 18.60
N GLU A 327 -1.37 -15.00 18.73
CA GLU A 327 0.08 -15.14 18.86
C GLU A 327 0.80 -14.83 17.55
N GLN A 328 0.35 -15.40 16.43
CA GLN A 328 0.90 -15.10 15.10
C GLN A 328 0.77 -13.61 14.76
N ILE A 329 -0.37 -13.00 15.09
CA ILE A 329 -0.57 -11.56 14.90
C ILE A 329 0.46 -10.77 15.71
N ARG A 330 0.68 -11.10 16.99
CA ARG A 330 1.69 -10.43 17.81
C ARG A 330 3.10 -10.57 17.22
N GLN A 331 3.46 -11.76 16.74
CA GLN A 331 4.77 -11.99 16.12
C GLN A 331 4.95 -11.14 14.87
N GLU A 332 3.97 -11.12 13.97
CA GLU A 332 4.03 -10.38 12.70
C GLU A 332 4.17 -8.87 12.90
N PHE A 333 3.58 -8.34 13.97
CA PHE A 333 3.75 -6.93 14.36
C PHE A 333 5.05 -6.66 15.14
N ALA A 334 5.63 -7.66 15.80
CA ALA A 334 6.91 -7.54 16.48
C ALA A 334 8.11 -7.61 15.51
N ASP A 335 7.93 -8.27 14.37
CA ASP A 335 8.90 -8.32 13.27
C ASP A 335 8.96 -6.95 12.60
N ASP A 336 9.61 -5.98 13.24
CA ASP A 336 9.91 -4.69 12.63
C ASP A 336 10.91 -4.94 11.49
N VAL A 337 10.46 -4.68 10.27
CA VAL A 337 11.25 -4.85 9.05
C VAL A 337 12.37 -3.80 9.05
N SER A 338 13.53 -4.18 9.57
CA SER A 338 14.81 -3.47 9.40
C SER A 338 15.21 -3.42 7.93
#